data_AF-A0A932VKC8-F1
#
_entry.id   AF-A0A932VKC8-F1
#
_cell.length_a   1.000
_cell.length_b   1.000
_cell.length_c   1.000
_cell.angle_alpha   90.00
_cell.angle_beta   90.00
_cell.angle_gamma   90.00
#
_symmetry.space_group_name_H-M   'P 1'
#
loop_
_entity.id
_entity.type
_entity.pdbx_description
1 polymer ?
#
loop_
_entity_poly.entity_id
_entity_poly.type
_entity_poly.pdbx_seq_one_letter_code
_entity_poly.pdbx_strand_id
1 'polypeptide(L)' 'MKVHLVSLGCSKNRVDSEKTLAILKKQGCAVTDDPQKA' A
#
# COMPACT_ATOMS: atom_id res chain seq x y z
N MET A 1 -2.71 -0.82 -12.71
CA MET A 1 -2.21 0.33 -11.92
C MET A 1 -1.28 -0.21 -10.86
N LYS A 2 -0.08 0.36 -10.72
CA LYS A 2 0.83 0.01 -9.62
C LYS A 2 0.62 1.00 -8.48
N VAL A 3 0.97 0.61 -7.26
CA VAL A 3 0.81 1.43 -6.05
C VAL A 3 1.98 1.20 -5.10
N HIS A 4 2.55 2.29 -4.62
CA HIS A 4 3.53 2.31 -3.53
C HIS A 4 2.92 3.07 -2.35
N LEU A 5 2.91 2.44 -1.18
CA LEU A 5 2.30 3.02 0.02
C LEU A 5 3.37 3.45 1.01
N VAL A 6 3.34 4.72 1.40
CA VAL A 6 4.23 5.28 2.43
C VAL A 6 3.45 5.45 3.73
N SER A 7 3.87 4.77 4.79
CA SER A 7 3.26 4.90 6.11
C SER A 7 4.01 5.94 6.95
N LEU A 8 3.29 6.90 7.55
CA LEU A 8 3.88 7.98 8.37
C LEU A 8 4.27 7.56 9.80
N GLY A 9 4.27 6.25 10.11
CA GLY A 9 5.00 5.72 11.28
C GLY A 9 4.23 5.53 12.59
N CYS A 10 2.92 5.75 12.66
CA CYS A 10 2.12 5.41 13.85
C CYS A 10 1.69 3.92 13.83
N SER A 11 1.48 3.31 15.01
CA SER A 11 1.01 1.92 15.14
C SER A 11 -0.32 1.67 14.43
N LYS A 12 -1.25 2.64 14.48
CA LYS A 12 -2.51 2.60 13.72
C LYS A 12 -2.26 2.63 12.21
N ASN A 13 -1.39 3.53 11.75
CA ASN A 13 -1.04 3.66 10.34
C ASN A 13 -0.49 2.35 9.76
N ARG A 14 0.26 1.56 10.53
CA ARG A 14 0.78 0.27 10.07
C ARG A 14 -0.33 -0.72 9.75
N VAL A 15 -1.25 -0.94 10.68
CA VAL A 15 -2.37 -1.88 10.51
C VAL A 15 -3.33 -1.40 9.40
N ASP A 16 -3.59 -0.10 9.34
CA ASP A 16 -4.47 0.47 8.31
C ASP A 16 -3.82 0.44 6.91
N SER A 17 -2.49 0.58 6.83
CA SER A 17 -1.72 0.42 5.59
C SER A 17 -1.82 -1.00 5.04
N GLU A 18 -1.70 -2.02 5.89
CA GLU A 18 -1.83 -3.42 5.50
C GLU A 18 -3.24 -3.74 4.96
N LYS A 19 -4.28 -3.23 5.64
CA LYS A 19 -5.67 -3.37 5.17
C LYS A 19 -5.89 -2.67 3.83
N THR A 20 -5.37 -1.46 3.67
CA THR A 20 -5.46 -0.68 2.43
C THR A 20 -4.79 -1.42 1.27
N LEU A 21 -3.58 -1.95 1.46
CA LEU A 21 -2.88 -2.75 0.46
C LEU A 21 -3.66 -4.02 0.07
N ALA A 22 -4.32 -4.67 1.04
CA ALA A 22 -5.14 -5.85 0.77
C ALA A 22 -6.37 -5.52 -0.10
N ILE A 23 -7.03 -4.38 0.15
CA ILE A 23 -8.16 -3.90 -0.66
C ILE A 23 -7.69 -3.57 -2.09
N LEU A 24 -6.58 -2.84 -2.23
CA LEU A 24 -6.01 -2.46 -3.52
C LEU A 24 -5.63 -3.70 -4.35
N LYS A 25 -5.02 -4.72 -3.72
CA LYS A 25 -4.75 -6.00 -4.39
C LYS A 25 -6.02 -6.68 -4.89
N LYS A 26 -7.09 -6.72 -4.08
CA LYS A 26 -8.39 -7.28 -4.48
C LYS A 26 -9.05 -6.54 -5.64
N GLN A 27 -8.78 -5.24 -5.78
CA GLN A 27 -9.25 -4.41 -6.89
C GLN A 27 -8.36 -4.50 -8.14
N GLY A 28 -7.31 -5.35 -8.13
CA GLY A 28 -6.43 -5.55 -9.28
C GLY A 28 -5.24 -4.59 -9.34
N CYS A 29 -4.94 -3.86 -8.27
CA CYS A 29 -3.72 -3.06 -8.18
C CYS A 29 -2.51 -3.95 -7.85
N ALA A 30 -1.39 -3.69 -8.52
CA ALA A 30 -0.11 -4.33 -8.23
C ALA A 30 0.68 -3.48 -7.22
N VAL A 31 1.04 -4.05 -6.07
CA VAL A 31 1.82 -3.33 -5.06
C VAL A 31 3.30 -3.37 -5.44
N THR A 32 3.99 -2.25 -5.29
CA THR A 32 5.43 -2.14 -5.53
C THR A 32 6.14 -1.41 -4.40
N ASP A 33 7.35 -1.87 -4.07
CA ASP A 33 8.20 -1.24 -3.07
C ASP A 33 9.09 -0.14 -3.66
N ASP A 34 9.05 0.05 -4.98
CA ASP A 34 9.76 1.11 -5.68
C ASP A 34 8.78 2.25 -6.01
N PRO A 35 8.86 3.40 -5.32
CA PRO A 35 7.99 4.54 -5.59
C PRO A 35 8.11 5.08 -7.03
N GLN A 36 9.23 4.84 -7.72
CA GLN A 36 9.41 5.25 -9.12
C GLN A 36 8.70 4.32 -10.11
N LYS A 37 8.29 3.13 -9.65
CA LYS A 37 7.58 2.13 -10.45
C LYS A 37 6.10 2.01 -10.09
N ALA A 38 5.60 2.87 -9.19
CA ALA A 38 4.20 2.93 -8.78
C ALA A 38 3.31 3.54 -9.88
#